data_AF-A0A8T6NF45-F1
#
_entry.id   AF-A0A8T6NF45-F1
#
_cell.length_a   1.000
_cell.length_b   1.000
_cell.length_c   1.000
_cell.angle_alpha   90.00
_cell.angle_beta   90.00
_cell.angle_gamma   90.00
#
_symmetry.space_group_name_H-M   'P 1'
#
loop_
_entity.id
_entity.type
_entity.pdbx_description
1 polymer ?
#
loop_
_entity_poly.entity_id
_entity_poly.type
_entity_poly.pdbx_seq_one_letter_code
_entity_poly.pdbx_strand_id
1 'polypeptide(L)'
;MENKSTRIVAIALVAVMLGTGALYLTVASDEYKDHQQEAQAAEAGENEANEHGENEQVASPEQSESEGFGDMGEVIFFTIIGATYIPVGLWMLKRKDTSRKPYIIALIGSAALIVFYIATRTVEIPMIGLQDDVGVPDVTAKILQGVIVALAGFMLFAISKQGKAQKLA
;
A
#
# COMPACT_ATOMS: atom_id res chain seq x y z
N MET A 1 -1.77 1.46 35.31
CA MET A 1 -1.22 2.81 35.08
C MET A 1 -0.70 2.86 33.66
N GLU A 2 -1.27 3.73 32.83
CA GLU A 2 -0.85 3.88 31.43
C GLU A 2 0.53 4.54 31.40
N ASN A 3 1.52 3.86 30.80
CA ASN A 3 2.89 4.39 30.76
C ASN A 3 2.93 5.52 29.73
N LYS A 4 3.44 6.70 30.11
CA LYS A 4 3.61 7.84 29.19
C LYS A 4 4.36 7.44 27.91
N SER A 5 5.29 6.49 28.01
CA SER A 5 6.01 5.92 26.87
C SER A 5 5.09 5.18 25.89
N THR A 6 4.12 4.38 26.35
CA THR A 6 3.25 3.61 25.43
C THR A 6 2.30 4.52 24.65
N ARG A 7 1.83 5.61 25.27
CA ARG A 7 1.03 6.64 24.58
C ARG A 7 1.80 7.32 23.45
N ILE A 8 3.04 7.71 23.73
CA ILE A 8 3.91 8.37 22.73
C ILE A 8 4.15 7.41 21.56
N VAL A 9 4.44 6.14 21.85
CA VAL A 9 4.64 5.13 20.80
C VAL A 9 3.37 4.87 20.00
N ALA A 10 2.20 4.82 20.64
CA ALA A 10 0.92 4.68 19.95
C ALA A 10 0.64 5.86 19.00
N ILE A 11 0.89 7.10 19.46
CA ILE A 11 0.74 8.31 18.63
C ILE A 11 1.73 8.30 17.47
N ALA A 12 2.99 7.96 17.73
CA ALA A 12 4.01 7.86 16.68
C ALA A 12 3.61 6.81 15.63
N LEU A 13 3.16 5.63 16.07
CA LEU A 13 2.67 4.58 15.17
C LEU A 13 1.50 5.07 14.32
N VAL A 14 0.51 5.73 14.92
CA VAL A 14 -0.63 6.29 14.17
C VAL A 14 -0.16 7.30 13.13
N ALA A 15 0.74 8.23 13.50
CA ALA A 15 1.28 9.22 12.58
C ALA A 15 2.00 8.57 11.39
N VAL A 16 2.81 7.53 11.65
CA VAL A 16 3.49 6.78 10.59
C VAL A 16 2.48 6.03 9.71
N MET A 17 1.44 5.42 10.28
CA MET A 17 0.40 4.74 9.51
C MET A 17 -0.39 5.71 8.61
N LEU A 18 -0.76 6.88 9.12
CA LEU A 18 -1.44 7.91 8.34
C LEU A 18 -0.55 8.46 7.23
N GLY A 19 0.73 8.72 7.54
CA GLY A 19 1.72 9.15 6.54
C GLY A 19 1.94 8.12 5.46
N THR A 20 2.02 6.83 5.82
CA THR A 20 2.14 5.72 4.87
C THR A 20 0.89 5.60 4.00
N GLY A 21 -0.29 5.75 4.60
CA GLY A 21 -1.56 5.73 3.87
C GLY A 21 -1.65 6.86 2.84
N ALA A 22 -1.28 8.08 3.25
CA ALA A 22 -1.23 9.24 2.38
C ALA A 22 -0.22 9.07 1.24
N LEU A 23 0.97 8.53 1.53
CA LEU A 23 2.00 8.22 0.53
C LEU A 23 1.48 7.24 -0.53
N TYR A 24 0.80 6.16 -0.13
CA TYR A 24 0.24 5.21 -1.10
C TYR A 24 -0.89 5.83 -1.93
N LEU A 25 -1.71 6.69 -1.34
CA LEU A 25 -2.74 7.40 -2.10
C LEU A 25 -2.16 8.42 -3.08
N THR A 26 -1.05 9.09 -2.74
CA THR A 26 -0.38 10.00 -3.67
C THR A 26 0.23 9.23 -4.83
N VAL A 27 0.90 8.11 -4.56
CA VAL A 27 1.44 7.23 -5.62
C VAL A 27 0.31 6.77 -6.54
N ALA A 28 -0.78 6.22 -5.97
CA ALA A 28 -1.94 5.81 -6.77
C ALA A 28 -2.54 6.95 -7.61
N SER A 29 -2.52 8.17 -7.09
CA SER A 29 -3.06 9.34 -7.81
C SER A 29 -2.16 9.81 -8.94
N ASP A 30 -0.85 9.61 -8.83
CA ASP A 30 0.10 9.99 -9.86
C ASP A 30 0.12 8.93 -10.97
N GLU A 31 0.18 7.64 -10.61
CA GLU A 31 0.02 6.52 -11.56
C GLU A 31 -1.30 6.64 -12.35
N TYR A 32 -2.41 6.95 -11.69
CA TYR A 32 -3.69 7.16 -12.38
C TYR A 32 -3.67 8.31 -13.40
N LYS A 33 -2.93 9.39 -13.14
CA LYS A 33 -2.81 10.51 -14.09
C LYS A 33 -1.94 10.13 -15.28
N ASP A 34 -0.90 9.36 -15.05
CA ASP A 34 0.02 8.94 -16.10
C ASP A 34 -0.71 8.04 -17.10
N HIS A 35 -1.49 7.06 -16.61
CA HIS A 35 -2.39 6.26 -17.47
C HIS A 35 -3.41 7.12 -18.24
N GLN A 36 -3.95 8.17 -17.62
CA GLN A 36 -4.89 9.08 -18.30
C GLN A 36 -4.21 9.92 -19.40
N GLN A 37 -2.96 10.34 -19.18
CA GLN A 37 -2.18 11.09 -20.18
C GLN A 37 -1.77 10.20 -21.34
N GLU A 38 -1.36 8.96 -21.07
CA GLU A 38 -1.03 7.98 -22.10
C GLU A 38 -2.23 7.66 -22.98
N ALA A 39 -3.41 7.44 -22.39
CA ALA A 39 -4.65 7.21 -23.14
C ALA A 39 -5.01 8.42 -24.04
N GLN A 40 -4.89 9.64 -23.53
CA GLN A 40 -5.16 10.87 -24.30
C GLN A 40 -4.13 11.09 -25.42
N ALA A 41 -2.86 10.75 -25.19
CA ALA A 41 -1.80 10.84 -26.19
C ALA A 41 -1.98 9.80 -27.31
N ALA A 42 -2.45 8.59 -26.97
CA ALA A 42 -2.77 7.55 -27.93
C ALA A 42 -3.94 7.98 -28.84
N GLU A 43 -5.02 8.52 -28.27
CA GLU A 43 -6.17 9.03 -29.04
C GLU A 43 -5.81 10.23 -29.92
N ALA A 44 -4.89 11.11 -29.46
CA ALA A 44 -4.39 12.23 -30.26
C ALA A 44 -3.51 11.77 -31.44
N GLY A 45 -2.64 10.77 -31.21
CA GLY A 45 -1.77 10.19 -32.24
C GLY A 45 -2.52 9.37 -33.30
N GLU A 46 -3.60 8.67 -32.92
CA GLU A 46 -4.47 7.98 -33.89
C GLU A 46 -5.17 8.96 -34.84
N ASN A 47 -5.60 10.12 -34.35
CA ASN A 47 -6.22 11.15 -35.20
C ASN A 47 -5.25 11.76 -36.23
N GLU A 48 -3.95 11.78 -35.96
CA GLU A 48 -2.93 12.22 -36.93
C GLU A 48 -2.52 11.10 -37.91
N ALA A 49 -2.57 9.83 -37.48
CA ALA A 49 -2.27 8.67 -38.34
C ALA A 49 -3.39 8.34 -39.34
N ASN A 50 -4.63 8.78 -39.09
CA ASN A 50 -5.79 8.45 -39.92
C ASN A 50 -5.93 9.30 -41.20
N GLU A 51 -4.98 10.18 -41.52
CA GLU A 51 -4.89 10.83 -42.84
C GLU A 51 -4.09 10.01 -43.89
N HIS A 52 -3.57 8.83 -43.53
CA HIS A 52 -2.90 7.97 -44.51
C HIS A 52 -3.10 6.45 -44.28
N GLY A 53 -4.18 5.92 -44.85
CA GLY A 53 -4.17 4.58 -45.47
C GLY A 53 -4.54 3.37 -44.62
N GLU A 54 -5.74 2.87 -44.90
CA GLU A 54 -6.22 1.47 -44.86
C GLU A 54 -5.25 0.36 -44.39
N ASN A 55 -5.63 -0.38 -43.34
CA ASN A 55 -5.88 -1.82 -43.40
C ASN A 55 -6.39 -2.36 -42.06
N GLU A 56 -7.63 -2.86 -42.06
CA GLU A 56 -8.17 -3.73 -41.02
C GLU A 56 -7.38 -5.05 -40.99
N GLN A 57 -6.63 -5.28 -39.91
CA GLN A 57 -6.07 -6.59 -39.59
C GLN A 57 -6.53 -7.05 -38.21
N VAL A 58 -7.61 -7.85 -38.25
CA VAL A 58 -8.00 -8.94 -37.36
C VAL A 58 -7.23 -9.04 -36.02
N ALA A 59 -7.91 -8.73 -34.92
CA ALA A 59 -7.55 -9.24 -33.59
C ALA A 59 -8.73 -10.06 -33.02
N SER A 60 -8.44 -11.31 -32.68
CA SER A 60 -9.35 -12.30 -32.13
C SER A 60 -10.09 -11.82 -30.87
N PRO A 61 -11.37 -12.21 -30.67
CA PRO A 61 -12.10 -11.95 -29.43
C PRO A 61 -11.81 -13.07 -28.41
N GLU A 62 -10.57 -13.18 -27.96
CA GLU A 62 -10.22 -14.07 -26.84
C GLU A 62 -9.12 -13.44 -25.98
N GLN A 63 -9.45 -12.34 -25.30
CA GLN A 63 -8.68 -11.88 -24.13
C GLN A 63 -9.46 -10.91 -23.23
N SER A 64 -10.78 -11.07 -23.13
CA SER A 64 -11.67 -10.19 -22.36
C SER A 64 -11.65 -10.42 -20.83
N GLU A 65 -10.62 -11.04 -20.27
CA GLU A 65 -10.53 -11.31 -18.81
C GLU A 65 -9.24 -10.82 -18.12
N SER A 66 -8.28 -10.18 -18.82
CA SER A 66 -7.04 -9.68 -18.16
C SER A 66 -6.78 -8.17 -18.24
N GLU A 67 -7.54 -7.42 -19.04
CA GLU A 67 -7.31 -5.98 -19.24
C GLU A 67 -7.66 -5.10 -18.03
N GLY A 68 -8.46 -5.60 -17.07
CA GLY A 68 -8.87 -4.82 -15.90
C GLY A 68 -7.83 -4.74 -14.77
N PHE A 69 -6.85 -5.65 -14.74
CA PHE A 69 -5.86 -5.74 -13.67
C PHE A 69 -4.41 -5.50 -14.12
N GLY A 70 -4.12 -5.63 -15.42
CA GLY A 70 -2.74 -5.49 -15.93
C GLY A 70 -2.21 -4.06 -15.77
N ASP A 71 -2.97 -3.08 -16.28
CA ASP A 71 -2.52 -1.69 -16.36
C ASP A 71 -2.89 -0.89 -15.10
N MET A 72 -4.16 -0.94 -14.67
CA MET A 72 -4.62 -0.27 -13.44
C MET A 72 -4.32 -1.03 -12.13
N GLY A 73 -3.64 -2.18 -12.20
CA GLY A 73 -3.39 -3.04 -11.05
C GLY A 73 -2.66 -2.34 -9.91
N GLU A 74 -1.69 -1.48 -10.25
CA GLU A 74 -0.88 -0.71 -9.32
C GLU A 74 -1.69 0.37 -8.60
N VAL A 75 -2.48 1.14 -9.37
CA VAL A 75 -3.42 2.15 -8.85
C VAL A 75 -4.39 1.51 -7.86
N ILE A 76 -5.01 0.40 -8.22
CA ILE A 76 -5.97 -0.32 -7.37
C ILE A 76 -5.28 -0.82 -6.11
N PHE A 77 -4.11 -1.45 -6.26
CA PHE A 77 -3.35 -1.99 -5.14
C PHE A 77 -3.00 -0.89 -4.12
N PHE A 78 -2.35 0.18 -4.55
CA PHE A 78 -1.96 1.26 -3.65
C PHE A 78 -3.14 2.02 -3.07
N THR A 79 -4.23 2.17 -3.83
CA THR A 79 -5.48 2.76 -3.31
C THR A 79 -6.05 1.92 -2.16
N ILE A 80 -6.15 0.60 -2.34
CA ILE A 80 -6.67 -0.30 -1.31
C ILE A 80 -5.79 -0.26 -0.06
N ILE A 81 -4.47 -0.34 -0.24
CA ILE A 81 -3.52 -0.30 0.87
C ILE A 81 -3.60 1.05 1.59
N GLY A 82 -3.52 2.17 0.87
CA GLY A 82 -3.60 3.52 1.42
C GLY A 82 -4.90 3.75 2.20
N ALA A 83 -6.03 3.36 1.60
CA ALA A 83 -7.35 3.43 2.22
C ALA A 83 -7.51 2.49 3.44
N THR A 84 -6.70 1.43 3.55
CA THR A 84 -6.71 0.51 4.70
C THR A 84 -5.89 1.04 5.88
N TYR A 85 -4.73 1.67 5.62
CA TYR A 85 -3.86 2.19 6.68
C TYR A 85 -4.55 3.28 7.53
N ILE A 86 -5.33 4.15 6.89
CA ILE A 86 -6.03 5.26 7.55
C ILE A 86 -7.02 4.79 8.64
N PRO A 87 -8.05 3.96 8.34
CA PRO A 87 -9.01 3.52 9.34
C PRO A 87 -8.36 2.67 10.44
N VAL A 88 -7.32 1.87 10.13
CA VAL A 88 -6.60 1.10 11.15
C VAL A 88 -5.84 2.03 12.10
N GLY A 89 -5.16 3.06 11.58
CA GLY A 89 -4.51 4.09 12.40
C GLY A 89 -5.52 4.85 13.28
N LEU A 90 -6.65 5.26 12.72
CA LEU A 90 -7.72 5.92 13.49
C LEU A 90 -8.33 4.98 14.56
N TRP A 91 -8.41 3.68 14.28
CA TRP A 91 -8.89 2.70 15.25
C TRP A 91 -7.99 2.61 16.48
N MET A 92 -6.67 2.78 16.32
CA MET A 92 -5.72 2.83 17.44
C MET A 92 -5.96 4.03 18.36
N LEU A 93 -6.37 5.19 17.80
CA LEU A 93 -6.72 6.37 18.60
C LEU A 93 -8.03 6.18 19.39
N LYS A 94 -9.02 5.53 18.78
CA LYS A 94 -10.37 5.40 19.37
C LYS A 94 -10.40 4.45 20.58
N ARG A 95 -9.53 3.45 20.62
CA ARG A 95 -9.46 2.47 21.72
C ARG A 95 -8.14 2.60 22.47
N LYS A 96 -8.01 3.66 23.28
CA LYS A 96 -6.95 3.91 24.29
C LYS A 96 -6.11 2.66 24.59
N ASP A 97 -5.02 2.51 23.84
CA ASP A 97 -3.80 1.69 24.01
C ASP A 97 -3.91 0.22 24.48
N THR A 98 -5.10 -0.33 24.67
CA THR A 98 -5.29 -1.62 25.36
C THR A 98 -5.71 -2.75 24.40
N SER A 99 -6.26 -2.41 23.24
CA SER A 99 -6.73 -3.39 22.26
C SER A 99 -5.57 -3.90 21.41
N ARG A 100 -5.25 -5.20 21.52
CA ARG A 100 -4.19 -5.83 20.71
C ARG A 100 -4.52 -5.90 19.22
N LYS A 101 -5.80 -5.96 18.86
CA LYS A 101 -6.28 -6.22 17.49
C LYS A 101 -5.69 -5.28 16.42
N PRO A 102 -5.79 -3.94 16.54
CA PRO A 102 -5.27 -3.04 15.51
C PRO A 102 -3.74 -3.16 15.35
N TYR A 103 -2.99 -3.42 16.43
CA TYR A 103 -1.54 -3.61 16.34
C TYR A 103 -1.16 -4.92 15.65
N ILE A 104 -1.93 -6.00 15.85
CA ILE A 104 -1.73 -7.26 15.10
C ILE A 104 -1.97 -7.04 13.61
N ILE A 105 -3.06 -6.35 13.25
CA ILE A 105 -3.38 -6.06 11.85
C ILE A 105 -2.28 -5.23 11.20
N ALA A 106 -1.81 -4.17 11.88
CA ALA A 106 -0.73 -3.33 11.37
C ALA A 106 0.58 -4.12 11.20
N LEU A 107 0.93 -4.97 12.17
CA LEU A 107 2.14 -5.80 12.10
C LEU A 107 2.08 -6.81 10.96
N ILE A 108 1.01 -7.60 10.88
CA ILE A 108 0.86 -8.64 9.86
C ILE A 108 0.73 -7.99 8.47
N GLY A 109 -0.11 -6.96 8.34
CA GLY A 109 -0.30 -6.26 7.07
C GLY A 109 0.97 -5.63 6.54
N SER A 110 1.74 -4.94 7.39
CA SER A 110 3.01 -4.34 6.98
C SER A 110 4.06 -5.40 6.63
N ALA A 111 4.20 -6.45 7.44
CA ALA A 111 5.14 -7.53 7.17
C ALA A 111 4.79 -8.28 5.87
N ALA A 112 3.51 -8.54 5.63
CA ALA A 112 3.05 -9.19 4.41
C ALA A 112 3.37 -8.33 3.17
N LEU A 113 3.19 -7.01 3.24
CA LEU A 113 3.51 -6.10 2.12
C LEU A 113 5.02 -6.02 1.84
N ILE A 114 5.86 -6.10 2.87
CA ILE A 114 7.32 -6.18 2.71
C ILE A 114 7.70 -7.50 2.01
N VAL A 115 7.18 -8.63 2.51
CA VAL A 115 7.44 -9.94 1.90
C VAL A 115 6.94 -9.99 0.46
N PHE A 116 5.74 -9.45 0.21
CA PHE A 116 5.16 -9.37 -1.13
C PHE A 116 6.06 -8.56 -2.07
N TYR A 117 6.56 -7.40 -1.64
CA TYR A 117 7.50 -6.60 -2.42
C TYR A 117 8.82 -7.35 -2.73
N ILE A 118 9.36 -8.09 -1.75
CA ILE A 118 10.55 -8.90 -2.00
C ILE A 118 10.22 -10.00 -3.02
N ALA A 119 9.07 -10.66 -2.88
CA ALA A 119 8.64 -11.73 -3.78
C ALA A 119 8.47 -11.23 -5.23
N THR A 120 7.81 -10.09 -5.44
CA THR A 120 7.65 -9.49 -6.78
C THR A 120 9.00 -9.13 -7.40
N ARG A 121 9.99 -8.71 -6.60
CA ARG A 121 11.36 -8.45 -7.06
C ARG A 121 12.18 -9.71 -7.34
N THR A 122 11.98 -10.80 -6.61
CA THR A 122 12.79 -12.03 -6.76
C THR A 122 12.28 -12.99 -7.83
N VAL A 123 10.99 -12.96 -8.17
CA VAL A 123 10.36 -13.96 -9.04
C VAL A 123 10.02 -13.39 -10.43
N GLU A 124 10.41 -12.14 -10.73
CA GLU A 124 10.11 -11.46 -12.01
C GLU A 124 8.65 -11.68 -12.46
N ILE A 125 7.70 -11.66 -11.52
CA ILE A 125 6.29 -11.85 -11.88
C ILE A 125 5.79 -10.53 -12.48
N PRO A 126 5.48 -10.47 -13.78
CA PRO A 126 5.03 -9.25 -14.45
C PRO A 126 3.53 -9.02 -14.19
N MET A 127 3.07 -9.14 -12.95
CA MET A 127 1.66 -8.94 -12.59
C MET A 127 1.36 -7.58 -11.97
N ILE A 128 2.38 -6.77 -11.68
CA ILE A 128 2.24 -5.39 -11.15
C ILE A 128 3.46 -4.63 -11.70
N GLY A 129 3.24 -3.45 -12.29
CA GLY A 129 4.19 -2.62 -13.06
C GLY A 129 5.46 -2.10 -12.36
N LEU A 130 6.07 -2.91 -11.49
CA LEU A 130 7.31 -2.61 -10.75
C LEU A 130 8.61 -2.82 -11.58
N GLN A 131 8.49 -3.04 -12.89
CA GLN A 131 9.60 -3.14 -13.85
C GLN A 131 9.63 -1.79 -14.60
N ASP A 132 10.35 -0.77 -14.17
CA ASP A 132 11.79 -0.70 -14.44
C ASP A 132 12.56 0.30 -13.56
N ASP A 133 11.89 1.01 -12.64
CA ASP A 133 12.57 1.98 -11.78
C ASP A 133 12.19 1.82 -10.32
N VAL A 134 13.18 1.88 -9.43
CA VAL A 134 12.93 1.85 -7.98
C VAL A 134 12.55 3.27 -7.58
N GLY A 135 11.28 3.60 -7.76
CA GLY A 135 10.76 4.90 -7.36
C GLY A 135 11.14 5.21 -5.91
N VAL A 136 11.62 6.44 -5.67
CA VAL A 136 11.82 6.96 -4.30
C VAL A 136 10.60 6.71 -3.39
N PRO A 137 9.34 6.82 -3.86
CA PRO A 137 8.16 6.51 -3.05
C PRO A 137 8.14 5.06 -2.56
N ASP A 138 8.60 4.13 -3.38
CA ASP A 138 8.52 2.70 -3.16
C ASP A 138 9.46 2.24 -2.03
N VAL A 139 10.72 2.67 -2.08
CA VAL A 139 11.70 2.44 -1.00
C VAL A 139 11.27 3.13 0.29
N THR A 140 10.78 4.37 0.18
CA THR A 140 10.28 5.14 1.31
C THR A 140 9.14 4.40 2.01
N ALA A 141 8.20 3.84 1.25
CA ALA A 141 7.09 3.06 1.79
C ALA A 141 7.57 1.84 2.58
N LYS A 142 8.60 1.12 2.12
CA LYS A 142 9.12 -0.07 2.84
C LYS A 142 9.84 0.32 4.13
N ILE A 143 10.55 1.44 4.15
CA ILE A 143 11.16 1.97 5.37
C ILE A 143 10.07 2.31 6.39
N LEU A 144 9.02 3.01 5.98
CA LEU A 144 7.88 3.33 6.85
C LEU A 144 7.19 2.06 7.35
N GLN A 145 6.99 1.06 6.49
CA GLN A 145 6.44 -0.24 6.90
C GLN A 145 7.33 -0.96 7.91
N GLY A 146 8.65 -0.91 7.77
CA GLY A 146 9.60 -1.44 8.75
C GLY A 146 9.45 -0.76 10.12
N VAL A 147 9.26 0.56 10.14
CA VAL A 147 8.98 1.31 11.37
C VAL A 147 7.64 0.88 11.98
N ILE A 148 6.60 0.69 11.17
CA ILE A 148 5.28 0.21 11.64
C ILE A 148 5.40 -1.17 12.29
N VAL A 149 6.12 -2.11 11.66
CA VAL A 149 6.36 -3.45 12.23
C VAL A 149 7.06 -3.36 13.58
N ALA A 150 8.11 -2.56 13.68
CA ALA A 150 8.87 -2.39 14.92
C ALA A 150 8.00 -1.79 16.05
N LEU A 151 7.29 -0.69 15.78
CA LEU A 151 6.45 -0.02 16.77
C LEU A 151 5.24 -0.87 17.17
N ALA A 152 4.59 -1.55 16.20
CA ALA A 152 3.48 -2.46 16.48
C ALA A 152 3.93 -3.67 17.31
N GLY A 153 5.09 -4.25 17.00
CA GLY A 153 5.70 -5.34 17.76
C GLY A 153 6.01 -4.92 19.20
N PHE A 154 6.59 -3.74 19.39
CA PHE A 154 6.83 -3.17 20.72
C PHE A 154 5.53 -2.98 21.51
N MET A 155 4.49 -2.41 20.88
CA MET A 155 3.19 -2.21 21.54
C MET A 155 2.55 -3.53 21.95
N LEU A 156 2.58 -4.54 21.09
CA LEU A 156 2.06 -5.88 21.42
C LEU A 156 2.81 -6.52 22.59
N PHE A 157 4.13 -6.38 22.63
CA PHE A 157 4.94 -6.84 23.75
C PHE A 157 4.59 -6.09 25.05
N ALA A 158 4.47 -4.77 24.99
CA ALA A 158 4.12 -3.94 26.14
C ALA A 158 2.73 -4.29 26.72
N ILE A 159 1.71 -4.42 25.87
CA ILE A 159 0.35 -4.81 26.27
C ILE A 159 0.34 -6.23 26.84
N SER A 160 1.14 -7.14 26.26
CA SER A 160 1.26 -8.51 26.75
C SER A 160 1.89 -8.60 28.13
N LYS A 161 2.92 -7.77 28.40
CA LYS A 161 3.57 -7.69 29.71
C LYS A 161 2.63 -7.13 30.77
N GLN A 162 1.88 -6.08 30.45
CA GLN A 162 0.90 -5.47 31.38
C GLN A 162 -0.23 -6.46 31.74
N GLY A 163 -0.75 -7.21 30.77
CA GLY A 163 -1.79 -8.21 31.04
C GLY A 163 -1.33 -9.37 31.92
N LYS A 164 -0.03 -9.73 31.91
CA LYS A 164 0.52 -10.73 32.84
C LYS A 164 0.65 -10.18 34.26
N ALA A 165 1.15 -8.95 34.41
CA ALA A 165 1.29 -8.31 35.71
C ALA A 165 -0.06 -8.12 36.42
N GLN A 166 -1.13 -7.83 35.67
CA GLN A 166 -2.47 -7.65 36.23
C GLN A 166 -3.15 -8.96 36.64
N LYS A 167 -2.72 -10.12 36.11
CA LYS A 167 -3.25 -11.44 36.51
C LYS A 167 -2.58 -12.00 37.77
N LEU A 168 -1.46 -11.40 38.19
CA LEU A 168 -0.66 -11.83 39.34
C LEU A 168 -0.87 -10.93 40.58
N ALA A 169 -1.65 -9.87 40.44
CA ALA A 169 -2.05 -8.94 41.50
C ALA A 169 -3.51 -9.16 41.86
#